data_AF-A0A819R7N3-F1
#
_entry.id   AF-A0A819R7N3-F1
#
_cell.length_a   1.000
_cell.length_b   1.000
_cell.length_c   1.000
_cell.angle_alpha   90.00
_cell.angle_beta   90.00
_cell.angle_gamma   90.00
#
_symmetry.space_group_name_H-M   'P 1'
#
loop_
_entity.id
_entity.type
_entity.pdbx_description
1 polymer ?
#
loop_
_entity_poly.entity_id
_entity_poly.type
_entity_poly.pdbx_seq_one_letter_code
_entity_poly.pdbx_strand_id
1 'polypeptide(L)'
;MTYRLQSNHLIYYLVTSYEIIVYTGDKTRAGTNSQVYITLFGKDGKRTEKIHLKNSNNKDPFERNQTDKFSVKSDYIGELIKLRIEHDNSGLSPGWFLDRIVVTDLHDPKTKYVATCNQWLAKDEGDKQISRELMLNKQISGTKQNNQYKITVYTGNKSGAGTDADVFITLYGNLRETGGIRLENNKNMFEAGQKDEFTVECPTVGVLNKILIAHNNKGSAPGWFLDRILIEDVNAHHLYEFPCNRWLAKNEDDKQISRLLFPKTSNDYGKQLVRKNQYKITVYTGNKSGAGTDADVFITLYGNLAETDAIQLDNKSNNFEAGKKDEFTIECPAVGVLNKILIAHNNEGFAPGWFLDRILIEDVNAHHVYEFPCNRWLAKNEDDKQIARFLFPKTSNDYEKSPVRKNQYKITVYTGNKSGAGTDADVFITLYGNLAQTDAIQLDNKNNNFEAGKKDEFIIECPTVGILNKILIAHNNEGLAPGWFLDRILIEDVNAHHMYEFPCNRWLAKNEDDKQIARLLFPKTSTGHEKPPVRKNQYKITVYTGNKSGAGTDADVFITLYGNLAETDPIQLDNKSNNFEAGKKDEFTIECPAV
;
A
#
# COMPACT_ATOMS: atom_id res chain seq x y z
N MET A 1 -28.29 36.57 -7.77
CA MET A 1 -29.29 35.60 -7.29
C MET A 1 -30.46 35.67 -8.24
N THR A 2 -30.89 34.55 -8.82
CA THR A 2 -32.07 34.53 -9.69
C THR A 2 -32.89 33.30 -9.33
N TYR A 3 -34.17 33.51 -9.03
CA TYR A 3 -35.06 32.51 -8.43
C TYR A 3 -35.99 31.91 -9.50
N ARG A 4 -36.21 30.60 -9.49
CA ARG A 4 -37.23 29.92 -10.31
C ARG A 4 -38.03 28.98 -9.42
N LEU A 5 -39.36 29.09 -9.48
CA LEU A 5 -40.32 28.36 -8.65
C LEU A 5 -40.79 27.09 -9.37
N GLN A 6 -40.69 25.94 -8.69
CA GLN A 6 -41.58 24.79 -8.91
C GLN A 6 -41.80 24.03 -7.57
N SER A 7 -43.07 23.99 -7.14
CA SER A 7 -43.73 23.09 -6.17
C SER A 7 -43.10 22.83 -4.77
N ASN A 8 -43.71 23.48 -3.77
CA ASN A 8 -44.10 23.07 -2.40
C ASN A 8 -43.19 22.22 -1.48
N HIS A 9 -41.92 21.98 -1.78
CA HIS A 9 -40.91 21.66 -0.77
C HIS A 9 -39.76 22.65 -0.90
N LEU A 10 -39.51 23.42 0.17
CA LEU A 10 -38.35 24.32 0.27
C LEU A 10 -37.07 23.48 0.44
N ILE A 11 -36.63 22.85 -0.65
CA ILE A 11 -35.23 22.44 -0.81
C ILE A 11 -34.52 23.64 -1.41
N TYR A 12 -33.78 24.36 -0.58
CA TYR A 12 -32.93 25.46 -1.02
C TYR A 12 -31.75 24.90 -1.82
N TYR A 13 -31.81 24.96 -3.16
CA TYR A 13 -30.65 24.71 -4.00
C TYR A 13 -29.82 26.01 -4.04
N LEU A 14 -28.74 26.03 -3.26
CA LEU A 14 -27.70 27.05 -3.42
C LEU A 14 -27.06 26.84 -4.79
N VAL A 15 -27.09 27.84 -5.67
CA VAL A 15 -26.41 27.82 -6.97
C VAL A 15 -25.10 28.56 -6.83
N THR A 16 -23.99 27.97 -7.27
CA THR A 16 -22.67 28.60 -7.33
C THR A 16 -22.15 28.63 -8.77
N SER A 17 -21.07 29.40 -8.97
CA SER A 17 -20.31 29.37 -10.21
C SER A 17 -19.02 28.61 -9.98
N TYR A 18 -18.73 27.61 -10.82
CA TYR A 18 -17.45 26.93 -10.87
C TYR A 18 -16.60 27.51 -11.99
N GLU A 19 -15.34 27.80 -11.69
CA GLU A 19 -14.31 28.07 -12.69
C GLU A 19 -13.55 26.77 -12.98
N ILE A 20 -13.56 26.34 -14.24
CA ILE A 20 -12.92 25.11 -14.70
C ILE A 20 -11.83 25.49 -15.67
N ILE A 21 -10.58 25.17 -15.33
CA ILE A 21 -9.42 25.37 -16.19
C ILE A 21 -8.94 24.01 -16.67
N VAL A 22 -8.92 23.83 -17.98
CA VAL A 22 -8.52 22.60 -18.63
C VAL A 22 -7.19 22.82 -19.34
N TYR A 23 -6.24 21.91 -19.11
CA TYR A 23 -4.93 21.93 -19.75
C TYR A 23 -4.86 20.77 -20.74
N THR A 24 -4.84 21.08 -22.03
CA THR A 24 -4.54 20.10 -23.09
C THR A 24 -3.03 19.97 -23.21
N GLY A 25 -2.50 18.74 -23.22
CA GLY A 25 -1.05 18.54 -23.22
C GLY A 25 -0.38 18.85 -24.56
N ASP A 26 0.96 18.87 -24.55
CA ASP A 26 1.79 19.21 -25.70
C ASP A 26 2.29 17.98 -26.47
N LYS A 27 1.38 17.06 -26.79
CA LYS A 27 1.66 15.90 -27.66
C LYS A 27 1.24 16.19 -29.09
N THR A 28 1.88 15.54 -30.06
CA THR A 28 1.47 15.61 -31.47
C THR A 28 0.00 15.24 -31.59
N ARG A 29 -0.83 16.12 -32.18
CA ARG A 29 -2.30 15.97 -32.32
C ARG A 29 -3.08 15.90 -31.00
N ALA A 30 -2.56 16.46 -29.91
CA ALA A 30 -3.22 16.43 -28.60
C ALA A 30 -4.58 17.13 -28.51
N GLY A 31 -4.94 17.98 -29.48
CA GLY A 31 -6.19 18.75 -29.44
C GLY A 31 -7.40 18.00 -29.97
N THR A 32 -8.59 18.41 -29.54
CA THR A 32 -9.86 17.76 -29.95
C THR A 32 -10.89 18.74 -30.46
N ASN A 33 -11.69 18.27 -31.42
CA ASN A 33 -12.89 18.93 -31.91
C ASN A 33 -14.19 18.27 -31.46
N SER A 34 -14.11 17.29 -30.54
CA SER A 34 -15.28 16.71 -29.90
C SER A 34 -15.92 17.66 -28.90
N GLN A 35 -17.21 17.47 -28.63
CA GLN A 35 -17.88 18.19 -27.55
C GLN A 35 -17.47 17.59 -26.21
N VAL A 36 -16.93 18.42 -25.32
CA VAL A 36 -16.39 18.00 -24.00
C VAL A 36 -17.36 18.35 -22.87
N TYR A 37 -17.56 17.42 -21.96
CA TYR A 37 -18.49 17.53 -20.84
C TYR A 37 -17.81 17.18 -19.51
N ILE A 38 -18.27 17.79 -18.43
CA ILE A 38 -17.78 17.55 -17.07
C ILE A 38 -18.92 17.38 -16.08
N THR A 39 -18.72 16.48 -15.10
CA THR A 39 -19.62 16.30 -13.95
C THR A 39 -18.79 16.38 -12.67
N LEU A 40 -19.19 17.19 -11.69
CA LEU A 40 -18.49 17.34 -10.41
C LEU A 40 -19.20 16.55 -9.30
N PHE A 41 -18.45 15.99 -8.35
CA PHE A 41 -18.98 15.21 -7.23
C PHE A 41 -18.48 15.75 -5.90
N GLY A 42 -19.42 15.93 -4.96
CA GLY A 42 -19.21 16.46 -3.63
C GLY A 42 -19.13 15.35 -2.58
N LYS A 43 -18.50 15.67 -1.45
CA LYS A 43 -18.27 14.76 -0.31
C LYS A 43 -19.55 14.15 0.27
N ASP A 44 -20.64 14.92 0.25
CA ASP A 44 -21.94 14.50 0.81
C ASP A 44 -22.80 13.73 -0.22
N GLY A 45 -22.19 13.16 -1.25
CA GLY A 45 -22.87 12.37 -2.29
C GLY A 45 -23.64 13.20 -3.33
N LYS A 46 -23.63 14.54 -3.22
CA LYS A 46 -24.21 15.46 -4.21
C LYS A 46 -23.35 15.49 -5.48
N ARG A 47 -23.97 15.73 -6.64
CA ARG A 47 -23.27 15.91 -7.92
C ARG A 47 -23.92 17.00 -8.76
N THR A 48 -23.16 17.62 -9.64
CA THR A 48 -23.73 18.50 -10.66
C THR A 48 -24.42 17.68 -11.75
N GLU A 49 -25.23 18.34 -12.56
CA GLU A 49 -25.60 17.82 -13.88
C GLU A 49 -24.35 17.66 -14.78
N LYS A 50 -24.52 16.96 -15.91
CA LYS A 50 -23.49 16.89 -16.96
C LYS A 50 -23.39 18.24 -17.68
N ILE A 51 -22.28 18.95 -17.48
CA ILE A 51 -22.06 20.31 -17.95
C ILE A 51 -21.25 20.29 -19.26
N HIS A 52 -21.77 20.92 -20.32
CA HIS A 52 -21.04 21.08 -21.59
C HIS A 52 -20.06 22.27 -21.52
N LEU A 53 -18.77 21.99 -21.75
CA LEU A 53 -17.69 22.97 -21.78
C LEU A 53 -17.52 23.62 -23.16
N LYS A 54 -18.45 24.51 -23.52
CA LYS A 54 -18.48 25.16 -24.86
C LYS A 54 -18.02 26.62 -24.92
N ASN A 55 -18.08 27.34 -23.80
CA ASN A 55 -17.79 28.78 -23.75
C ASN A 55 -16.49 29.03 -22.97
N SER A 56 -15.35 28.82 -23.63
CA SER A 56 -14.04 29.11 -23.04
C SER A 56 -13.61 30.56 -23.31
N ASN A 57 -12.49 30.97 -22.71
CA ASN A 57 -11.82 32.24 -23.02
C ASN A 57 -11.14 32.27 -24.41
N ASN A 58 -11.04 31.13 -25.09
CA ASN A 58 -10.51 31.00 -26.43
C ASN A 58 -11.63 30.68 -27.42
N LYS A 59 -11.46 31.11 -28.69
CA LYS A 59 -12.48 30.88 -29.73
C LYS A 59 -12.58 29.41 -30.13
N ASP A 60 -11.46 28.70 -30.09
CA ASP A 60 -11.35 27.27 -30.38
C ASP A 60 -10.74 26.61 -29.14
N PRO A 61 -11.53 25.93 -28.30
CA PRO A 61 -11.05 25.32 -27.08
C PRO A 61 -10.48 23.93 -27.31
N PHE A 62 -9.58 23.52 -26.41
CA PHE A 62 -8.96 22.20 -26.34
C PHE A 62 -7.90 21.91 -27.42
N GLU A 63 -7.20 22.91 -27.95
CA GLU A 63 -6.07 22.70 -28.85
C GLU A 63 -4.82 22.20 -28.11
N ARG A 64 -3.88 21.60 -28.85
CA ARG A 64 -2.59 21.15 -28.33
C ARG A 64 -1.88 22.26 -27.55
N ASN A 65 -1.39 21.93 -26.35
CA ASN A 65 -0.67 22.85 -25.45
C ASN A 65 -1.48 24.11 -25.06
N GLN A 66 -2.81 24.05 -25.17
CA GLN A 66 -3.69 25.15 -24.81
C GLN A 66 -4.21 25.02 -23.38
N THR A 67 -4.46 26.17 -22.77
CA THR A 67 -5.19 26.27 -21.50
C THR A 67 -6.52 26.98 -21.75
N ASP A 68 -7.62 26.31 -21.43
CA ASP A 68 -8.98 26.77 -21.61
C ASP A 68 -9.68 26.97 -20.28
N LYS A 69 -10.30 28.13 -20.11
CA LYS A 69 -10.99 28.53 -18.89
C LYS A 69 -12.48 28.72 -19.15
N PHE A 70 -13.29 28.01 -18.39
CA PHE A 70 -14.75 28.00 -18.45
C PHE A 70 -15.32 28.50 -17.13
N SER A 71 -16.40 29.27 -17.19
CA SER A 71 -17.21 29.62 -16.02
C SER A 71 -18.59 28.99 -16.17
N VAL A 72 -18.94 28.09 -15.26
CA VAL A 72 -20.17 27.30 -15.33
C VAL A 72 -21.01 27.51 -14.06
N LYS A 73 -22.30 27.74 -14.22
CA LYS A 73 -23.24 27.85 -13.08
C LYS A 73 -23.90 26.50 -12.84
N SER A 74 -23.84 26.01 -11.62
CA SER A 74 -24.47 24.75 -11.21
C SER A 74 -24.81 24.77 -9.71
N ASP A 75 -25.45 23.72 -9.22
CA ASP A 75 -25.77 23.60 -7.80
C ASP A 75 -24.49 23.51 -6.96
N TYR A 76 -24.52 24.13 -5.79
CA TYR A 76 -23.48 24.02 -4.78
C TYR A 76 -23.54 22.63 -4.15
N ILE A 77 -22.52 21.84 -4.43
CA ILE A 77 -22.43 20.44 -3.99
C ILE A 77 -21.44 20.25 -2.83
N GLY A 78 -20.97 21.32 -2.20
CA GLY A 78 -20.03 21.25 -1.09
C GLY A 78 -18.59 21.00 -1.54
N GLU A 79 -17.79 20.40 -0.65
CA GLU A 79 -16.39 20.05 -0.90
C GLU A 79 -16.28 19.01 -2.02
N LEU A 80 -15.51 19.33 -3.07
CA LEU A 80 -15.36 18.45 -4.24
C LEU A 80 -14.36 17.33 -3.95
N ILE A 81 -14.73 16.09 -4.32
CA ILE A 81 -13.91 14.90 -4.09
C ILE A 81 -13.42 14.24 -5.39
N LYS A 82 -14.20 14.34 -6.47
CA LYS A 82 -13.85 13.83 -7.80
C LYS A 82 -14.60 14.58 -8.90
N LEU A 83 -14.14 14.44 -10.14
CA LEU A 83 -14.84 14.88 -11.34
C LEU A 83 -14.89 13.74 -12.36
N ARG A 84 -15.84 13.79 -13.29
CA ARG A 84 -15.85 13.00 -14.52
C ARG A 84 -15.68 13.95 -15.70
N ILE A 85 -14.71 13.68 -16.56
CA ILE A 85 -14.49 14.40 -17.82
C ILE A 85 -14.73 13.43 -18.98
N GLU A 86 -15.45 13.86 -20.01
CA GLU A 86 -15.82 13.02 -21.15
C GLU A 86 -16.00 13.82 -22.43
N HIS A 87 -15.81 13.21 -23.60
CA HIS A 87 -16.16 13.80 -24.89
C HIS A 87 -17.05 12.87 -25.72
N ASP A 88 -17.79 13.42 -26.69
CA ASP A 88 -18.75 12.67 -27.50
C ASP A 88 -18.14 11.96 -28.73
N ASN A 89 -16.82 12.06 -28.90
CA ASN A 89 -16.07 11.51 -30.04
C ASN A 89 -16.56 12.03 -31.41
N SER A 90 -17.15 13.23 -31.45
CA SER A 90 -17.51 13.90 -32.71
C SER A 90 -16.31 14.65 -33.31
N GLY A 91 -16.42 15.06 -34.58
CA GLY A 91 -15.40 15.82 -35.30
C GLY A 91 -14.35 14.97 -36.00
N LEU A 92 -13.40 15.65 -36.67
CA LEU A 92 -12.37 15.03 -37.52
C LEU A 92 -11.17 14.48 -36.73
N SER A 93 -10.95 14.96 -35.51
CA SER A 93 -9.82 14.59 -34.64
C SER A 93 -10.35 14.51 -33.20
N PRO A 94 -11.16 13.48 -32.90
CA PRO A 94 -11.84 13.40 -31.61
C PRO A 94 -10.89 13.07 -30.45
N GLY A 95 -9.73 12.48 -30.73
CA GLY A 95 -8.75 12.12 -29.71
C GLY A 95 -8.16 13.35 -29.02
N TRP A 96 -8.08 13.29 -27.70
CA TRP A 96 -7.71 14.43 -26.87
C TRP A 96 -6.68 14.04 -25.81
N PHE A 97 -5.48 14.63 -25.81
CA PHE A 97 -4.54 14.40 -24.72
C PHE A 97 -4.78 15.40 -23.60
N LEU A 98 -5.47 14.98 -22.55
CA LEU A 98 -5.75 15.79 -21.37
C LEU A 98 -4.58 15.69 -20.37
N ASP A 99 -3.93 16.82 -20.05
CA ASP A 99 -2.91 16.89 -18.99
C ASP A 99 -3.59 16.93 -17.61
N ARG A 100 -4.34 17.99 -17.31
CA ARG A 100 -5.01 18.17 -16.01
C ARG A 100 -6.19 19.12 -16.08
N ILE A 101 -7.02 19.08 -15.03
CA ILE A 101 -8.13 19.99 -14.80
C ILE A 101 -7.98 20.63 -13.42
N VAL A 102 -8.25 21.94 -13.35
CA VAL A 102 -8.34 22.70 -12.10
C VAL A 102 -9.76 23.23 -11.97
N VAL A 103 -10.43 22.91 -10.86
CA VAL A 103 -11.78 23.39 -10.55
C VAL A 103 -11.71 24.32 -9.35
N THR A 104 -12.29 25.52 -9.45
CA THR A 104 -12.43 26.47 -8.35
C THR A 104 -13.91 26.73 -8.12
N ASP A 105 -14.41 26.50 -6.90
CA ASP A 105 -15.75 26.96 -6.53
C ASP A 105 -15.67 28.46 -6.21
N LEU A 106 -16.38 29.32 -6.94
CA LEU A 106 -16.33 30.76 -6.71
C LEU A 106 -17.07 31.19 -5.42
N HIS A 107 -17.75 30.27 -4.73
CA HIS A 107 -18.20 30.48 -3.36
C HIS A 107 -17.02 30.54 -2.37
N ASP A 108 -15.97 29.76 -2.63
CA ASP A 108 -14.69 29.81 -1.93
C ASP A 108 -13.54 29.90 -2.95
N PRO A 109 -13.30 31.10 -3.53
CA PRO A 109 -12.33 31.27 -4.61
C PRO A 109 -10.88 31.00 -4.16
N LYS A 110 -10.65 30.85 -2.85
CA LYS A 110 -9.35 30.43 -2.32
C LYS A 110 -9.14 28.94 -2.57
N THR A 111 -10.15 28.09 -2.53
CA THR A 111 -9.98 26.65 -2.70
C THR A 111 -10.05 26.24 -4.18
N LYS A 112 -8.96 25.64 -4.66
CA LYS A 112 -8.83 24.99 -5.96
C LYS A 112 -8.79 23.47 -5.78
N TYR A 113 -9.27 22.73 -6.76
CA TYR A 113 -9.25 21.28 -6.78
C TYR A 113 -8.55 20.84 -8.06
N VAL A 114 -7.48 20.05 -7.93
CA VAL A 114 -6.65 19.65 -9.07
C VAL A 114 -6.77 18.16 -9.31
N ALA A 115 -7.08 17.82 -10.56
CA ALA A 115 -7.15 16.46 -11.08
C ALA A 115 -6.16 16.29 -12.23
N THR A 116 -5.19 15.41 -12.07
CA THR A 116 -4.20 15.08 -13.13
C THR A 116 -4.71 13.90 -13.95
N CYS A 117 -4.62 13.98 -15.27
CA CYS A 117 -4.99 12.92 -16.22
C CYS A 117 -3.76 12.38 -16.96
N ASN A 118 -2.99 13.27 -17.60
CA ASN A 118 -1.81 12.96 -18.45
C ASN A 118 -2.02 11.76 -19.38
N GLN A 119 -3.16 11.72 -20.05
CA GLN A 119 -3.56 10.59 -20.89
C GLN A 119 -4.44 11.01 -22.06
N TRP A 120 -4.38 10.24 -23.15
CA TRP A 120 -5.33 10.37 -24.26
C TRP A 120 -6.72 9.91 -23.85
N LEU A 121 -7.71 10.76 -24.13
CA LEU A 121 -9.12 10.45 -24.19
C LEU A 121 -9.48 10.33 -25.67
N ALA A 122 -9.46 9.11 -26.18
CA ALA A 122 -9.62 8.81 -27.60
C ALA A 122 -10.14 7.38 -27.75
N LYS A 123 -10.71 7.00 -28.90
CA LYS A 123 -11.07 5.59 -29.17
C LYS A 123 -9.91 4.78 -29.76
N ASP A 124 -8.96 5.48 -30.38
CA ASP A 124 -7.85 4.94 -31.15
C ASP A 124 -6.48 5.17 -30.49
N GLU A 125 -6.38 6.06 -29.51
CA GLU A 125 -5.15 6.35 -28.75
C GLU A 125 -5.32 6.15 -27.22
N GLY A 126 -4.20 6.06 -26.49
CA GLY A 126 -4.18 5.87 -25.03
C GLY A 126 -4.80 4.55 -24.56
N ASP A 127 -5.67 4.63 -23.55
CA ASP A 127 -6.42 3.48 -23.04
C ASP A 127 -7.77 3.27 -23.74
N LYS A 128 -7.97 3.96 -24.88
CA LYS A 128 -9.16 3.86 -25.74
C LYS A 128 -10.47 4.28 -25.06
N GLN A 129 -10.40 5.06 -23.98
CA GLN A 129 -11.55 5.62 -23.29
C GLN A 129 -11.75 7.09 -23.63
N ILE A 130 -12.99 7.51 -23.88
CA ILE A 130 -13.36 8.91 -24.12
C ILE A 130 -13.89 9.63 -22.87
N SER A 131 -13.91 8.94 -21.73
CA SER A 131 -14.44 9.39 -20.45
C SER A 131 -13.58 8.88 -19.30
N ARG A 132 -13.36 9.70 -18.26
CA ARG A 132 -12.61 9.30 -17.07
C ARG A 132 -13.11 9.99 -15.81
N GLU A 133 -13.17 9.25 -14.71
CA GLU A 133 -13.29 9.82 -13.36
C GLU A 133 -11.92 10.11 -12.77
N LEU A 134 -11.72 11.32 -12.27
CA LEU A 134 -10.48 11.80 -11.69
C LEU A 134 -10.71 12.26 -10.25
N MET A 135 -9.89 11.76 -9.33
CA MET A 135 -9.89 12.21 -7.95
C MET A 135 -9.37 13.64 -7.85
N LEU A 136 -10.04 14.47 -7.06
CA LEU A 136 -9.69 15.87 -6.89
C LEU A 136 -8.85 16.07 -5.65
N ASN A 137 -7.65 16.62 -5.82
CA ASN A 137 -6.81 17.04 -4.72
C ASN A 137 -7.15 18.49 -4.36
N LYS A 138 -7.70 18.71 -3.17
CA LYS A 138 -7.98 20.05 -2.64
C LYS A 138 -6.67 20.81 -2.39
N GLN A 139 -6.57 21.99 -2.98
CA GLN A 139 -5.47 22.94 -2.88
C GLN A 139 -6.03 24.28 -2.45
N ILE A 140 -5.59 24.82 -1.32
CA ILE A 140 -6.03 26.15 -0.89
C ILE A 140 -5.04 27.16 -1.50
N SER A 141 -5.50 27.99 -2.43
CA SER A 141 -4.76 29.12 -3.01
C SER A 141 -4.24 29.98 -1.87
N GLY A 142 -2.92 29.89 -1.71
CA GLY A 142 -2.17 30.22 -0.51
C GLY A 142 -1.05 29.20 -0.22
N THR A 143 -1.16 27.94 -0.70
CA THR A 143 -0.21 26.86 -0.40
C THR A 143 0.33 26.11 -1.64
N LYS A 144 0.75 26.83 -2.69
CA LYS A 144 1.99 26.44 -3.39
C LYS A 144 3.14 27.17 -2.68
N GLN A 145 3.35 26.86 -1.41
CA GLN A 145 4.61 27.27 -0.79
C GLN A 145 5.65 26.29 -1.30
N ASN A 146 6.47 26.76 -2.25
CA ASN A 146 7.82 26.22 -2.36
C ASN A 146 8.39 26.27 -0.95
N ASN A 147 8.84 25.11 -0.49
CA ASN A 147 9.50 24.98 0.77
C ASN A 147 10.99 24.87 0.52
N GLN A 148 11.76 25.36 1.48
CA GLN A 148 13.20 25.23 1.46
C GLN A 148 13.57 24.22 2.53
N TYR A 149 14.29 23.17 2.15
CA TYR A 149 14.86 22.21 3.08
C TYR A 149 16.36 22.43 3.15
N LYS A 150 16.87 22.70 4.35
CA LYS A 150 18.31 22.74 4.60
C LYS A 150 18.75 21.36 5.06
N ILE A 151 19.50 20.66 4.21
CA ILE A 151 19.98 19.30 4.44
C ILE A 151 21.44 19.38 4.87
N THR A 152 21.74 18.88 6.06
CA THR A 152 23.11 18.78 6.58
C THR A 152 23.50 17.31 6.67
N VAL A 153 24.55 16.93 5.97
CA VAL A 153 25.06 15.56 5.94
C VAL A 153 26.32 15.48 6.80
N TYR A 154 26.37 14.50 7.70
CA TYR A 154 27.56 14.20 8.52
C TYR A 154 28.17 12.89 8.04
N THR A 155 29.36 12.97 7.46
CA THR A 155 30.20 11.80 7.17
C THR A 155 30.97 11.44 8.43
N GLY A 156 30.97 10.16 8.82
CA GLY A 156 31.67 9.76 10.04
C GLY A 156 33.19 9.83 9.88
N ASN A 157 33.90 9.82 11.02
CA ASN A 157 35.36 10.02 11.07
C ASN A 157 36.15 8.70 11.05
N LYS A 158 35.67 7.68 10.33
CA LYS A 158 36.39 6.42 10.17
C LYS A 158 37.42 6.54 9.04
N SER A 159 38.49 5.74 9.10
CA SER A 159 39.46 5.67 7.99
C SER A 159 38.76 5.25 6.71
N GLY A 160 38.89 6.05 5.65
CA GLY A 160 38.22 5.80 4.35
C GLY A 160 36.72 6.09 4.33
N ALA A 161 36.19 6.81 5.33
CA ALA A 161 34.76 7.10 5.41
C ALA A 161 34.21 8.02 4.32
N GLY A 162 35.07 8.79 3.65
CA GLY A 162 34.65 9.74 2.62
C GLY A 162 34.35 9.09 1.28
N THR A 163 33.54 9.75 0.44
CA THR A 163 33.11 9.20 -0.85
C THR A 163 33.30 10.14 -2.03
N ASP A 164 33.78 9.57 -3.14
CA ASP A 164 33.87 10.24 -4.45
C ASP A 164 32.57 10.07 -5.28
N ALA A 165 31.58 9.35 -4.76
CA ALA A 165 30.37 9.00 -5.50
C ALA A 165 29.34 10.13 -5.49
N ASP A 166 28.47 10.17 -6.50
CA ASP A 166 27.35 11.12 -6.49
C ASP A 166 26.30 10.67 -5.48
N VAL A 167 25.97 11.54 -4.52
CA VAL A 167 24.98 11.28 -3.47
C VAL A 167 23.62 11.85 -3.83
N PHE A 168 22.56 11.08 -3.58
CA PHE A 168 21.17 11.42 -3.86
C PHE A 168 20.30 11.21 -2.63
N ILE A 169 19.36 12.12 -2.39
CA ILE A 169 18.37 12.04 -1.32
C ILE A 169 16.95 12.13 -1.87
N THR A 170 16.04 11.31 -1.36
CA THR A 170 14.58 11.44 -1.59
C THR A 170 13.89 11.71 -0.27
N LEU A 171 13.08 12.77 -0.22
CA LEU A 171 12.27 13.13 0.94
C LEU A 171 10.88 12.53 0.79
N TYR A 172 10.37 11.88 1.84
CA TYR A 172 9.01 11.38 1.92
C TYR A 172 8.29 12.08 3.07
N GLY A 173 7.14 12.67 2.79
CA GLY A 173 6.27 13.26 3.80
C GLY A 173 4.80 12.92 3.55
N ASN A 174 3.93 13.34 4.46
CA ASN A 174 2.50 13.02 4.42
C ASN A 174 1.75 13.66 3.24
N LEU A 175 2.33 14.65 2.55
CA LEU A 175 1.71 15.30 1.39
C LEU A 175 2.23 14.77 0.05
N ARG A 176 3.52 14.38 -0.03
CA ARG A 176 4.19 13.91 -1.26
C ARG A 176 5.61 13.41 -0.98
N GLU A 177 6.24 12.89 -2.04
CA GLU A 177 7.69 12.67 -2.15
C GLU A 177 8.34 13.63 -3.16
N THR A 178 9.66 13.82 -3.07
CA THR A 178 10.42 14.73 -3.96
C THR A 178 11.07 14.07 -5.17
N GLY A 179 11.11 12.74 -5.22
CA GLY A 179 12.06 12.01 -6.07
C GLY A 179 13.52 12.20 -5.65
N GLY A 180 14.45 11.58 -6.38
CA GLY A 180 15.89 11.62 -6.08
C GLY A 180 16.52 12.97 -6.42
N ILE A 181 16.92 13.71 -5.39
CA ILE A 181 17.63 14.99 -5.48
C ILE A 181 19.12 14.71 -5.32
N ARG A 182 19.94 15.12 -6.29
CA ARG A 182 21.41 15.07 -6.16
C ARG A 182 21.88 16.14 -5.19
N LEU A 183 22.73 15.76 -4.23
CA LEU A 183 23.34 16.67 -3.26
C LEU A 183 24.68 17.16 -3.81
N GLU A 184 24.71 18.42 -4.27
CA GLU A 184 25.89 19.02 -4.88
C GLU A 184 25.96 20.51 -4.52
N ASN A 185 27.11 20.96 -3.99
CA ASN A 185 27.38 22.37 -3.72
C ASN A 185 28.77 22.81 -4.22
N ASN A 186 29.83 22.01 -4.04
CA ASN A 186 31.23 22.39 -4.23
C ASN A 186 32.11 21.19 -4.69
N LYS A 187 33.42 21.42 -4.93
CA LYS A 187 34.43 20.35 -5.08
C LYS A 187 34.88 19.86 -3.69
N ASN A 188 34.98 18.54 -3.50
CA ASN A 188 35.34 17.83 -2.25
C ASN A 188 34.25 17.89 -1.16
N MET A 189 33.16 17.17 -1.41
CA MET A 189 32.05 16.99 -0.47
C MET A 189 32.10 15.58 0.10
N PHE A 190 31.51 15.38 1.27
CA PHE A 190 31.37 14.08 1.93
C PHE A 190 32.70 13.43 2.35
N GLU A 191 33.72 14.23 2.70
CA GLU A 191 35.00 13.71 3.21
C GLU A 191 34.87 13.10 4.61
N ALA A 192 35.80 12.23 4.98
CA ALA A 192 35.82 11.60 6.31
C ALA A 192 35.82 12.67 7.42
N GLY A 193 34.85 12.59 8.33
CA GLY A 193 34.66 13.54 9.43
C GLY A 193 34.10 14.91 9.03
N GLN A 194 33.75 15.13 7.76
CA GLN A 194 33.20 16.39 7.27
C GLN A 194 31.70 16.50 7.52
N LYS A 195 31.24 17.75 7.61
CA LYS A 195 29.85 18.16 7.53
C LYS A 195 29.63 18.97 6.25
N ASP A 196 28.62 18.60 5.46
CA ASP A 196 28.25 19.30 4.22
C ASP A 196 26.79 19.77 4.26
N GLU A 197 26.53 21.00 3.83
CA GLU A 197 25.19 21.62 3.86
C GLU A 197 24.66 21.90 2.46
N PHE A 198 23.41 21.53 2.22
CA PHE A 198 22.70 21.68 0.96
C PHE A 198 21.37 22.39 1.20
N THR A 199 20.95 23.20 0.23
CA THR A 199 19.63 23.82 0.21
C THR A 199 18.84 23.24 -0.94
N VAL A 200 17.67 22.68 -0.65
CA VAL A 200 16.76 22.13 -1.64
C VAL A 200 15.48 22.95 -1.63
N GLU A 201 15.15 23.54 -2.78
CA GLU A 201 13.84 24.16 -3.00
C GLU A 201 12.93 23.18 -3.72
N CYS A 202 11.85 22.75 -3.05
CA CYS A 202 10.84 21.88 -3.65
C CYS A 202 9.47 22.14 -3.02
N PRO A 203 8.36 21.74 -3.66
CA PRO A 203 7.05 21.85 -3.04
C PRO A 203 7.02 21.16 -1.67
N THR A 204 6.31 21.75 -0.70
CA THR A 204 6.23 21.16 0.65
C THR A 204 5.84 19.67 0.61
N VAL A 205 6.62 18.83 1.32
CA VAL A 205 6.31 17.40 1.52
C VAL A 205 5.42 17.18 2.72
N GLY A 206 5.14 18.24 3.48
CA GLY A 206 4.47 18.19 4.78
C GLY A 206 5.41 17.67 5.87
N VAL A 207 4.86 16.94 6.84
CA VAL A 207 5.64 16.31 7.91
C VAL A 207 6.50 15.19 7.31
N LEU A 208 7.83 15.30 7.46
CA LEU A 208 8.78 14.29 6.98
C LEU A 208 8.65 13.01 7.81
N ASN A 209 8.49 11.86 7.13
CA ASN A 209 8.33 10.56 7.79
C ASN A 209 9.51 9.61 7.55
N LYS A 210 10.21 9.71 6.42
CA LYS A 210 11.43 8.95 6.10
C LYS A 210 12.19 9.62 4.96
N ILE A 211 13.45 9.22 4.78
CA ILE A 211 14.27 9.60 3.63
C ILE A 211 14.91 8.36 3.01
N LEU A 212 15.18 8.42 1.71
CA LEU A 212 16.08 7.47 1.04
C LEU A 212 17.37 8.22 0.71
N ILE A 213 18.49 7.77 1.27
CA ILE A 213 19.83 8.25 0.91
C ILE A 213 20.55 7.18 0.09
N ALA A 214 21.20 7.56 -1.00
CA ALA A 214 21.89 6.63 -1.90
C ALA A 214 23.09 7.29 -2.58
N HIS A 215 24.03 6.48 -3.05
CA HIS A 215 25.08 6.95 -3.96
C HIS A 215 25.20 6.04 -5.19
N ASN A 216 25.82 6.54 -6.27
CA ASN A 216 25.93 5.79 -7.53
C ASN A 216 27.18 4.90 -7.65
N ASN A 217 27.97 4.80 -6.59
CA ASN A 217 29.20 3.99 -6.53
C ASN A 217 30.24 4.32 -7.61
N LYS A 218 30.28 5.57 -8.10
CA LYS A 218 31.35 6.06 -9.00
C LYS A 218 32.51 6.64 -8.19
N GLY A 219 33.64 6.88 -8.85
CA GLY A 219 34.84 7.46 -8.24
C GLY A 219 35.86 6.42 -7.77
N SER A 220 37.01 6.89 -7.28
CA SER A 220 38.11 6.04 -6.83
C SER A 220 37.85 5.38 -5.48
N ALA A 221 37.18 6.10 -4.58
CA ALA A 221 36.75 5.62 -3.27
C ALA A 221 35.24 5.85 -3.10
N PRO A 222 34.38 4.95 -3.63
CA PRO A 222 32.93 5.15 -3.59
C PRO A 222 32.29 4.78 -2.23
N GLY A 223 32.98 4.02 -1.38
CA GLY A 223 32.45 3.59 -0.09
C GLY A 223 32.28 4.78 0.84
N TRP A 224 31.15 4.84 1.55
CA TRP A 224 30.81 6.00 2.37
C TRP A 224 30.34 5.58 3.76
N PHE A 225 30.96 6.07 4.82
CA PHE A 225 30.42 5.87 6.16
C PHE A 225 29.59 7.07 6.57
N LEU A 226 28.26 6.94 6.46
CA LEU A 226 27.32 7.99 6.83
C LEU A 226 27.01 7.90 8.33
N ASP A 227 27.25 8.98 9.09
CA ASP A 227 26.89 9.09 10.50
C ASP A 227 25.39 9.43 10.63
N ARG A 228 24.99 10.62 10.19
CA ARG A 228 23.60 11.09 10.25
C ARG A 228 23.31 12.20 9.24
N ILE A 229 22.04 12.48 9.02
CA ILE A 229 21.57 13.62 8.21
C ILE A 229 20.62 14.46 9.07
N LEU A 230 20.80 15.78 9.09
CA LEU A 230 19.82 16.72 9.63
C LEU A 230 19.07 17.39 8.49
N ILE A 231 17.75 17.50 8.60
CA ILE A 231 16.91 18.20 7.62
C ILE A 231 16.09 19.23 8.36
N GLU A 232 16.31 20.50 8.06
CA GLU A 232 15.47 21.61 8.53
C GLU A 232 14.45 21.94 7.45
N ASP A 233 13.17 21.80 7.76
CA ASP A 233 12.08 22.46 7.04
C ASP A 233 12.10 23.95 7.43
N VAL A 234 12.63 24.79 6.53
CA VAL A 234 12.87 26.21 6.82
C VAL A 234 11.58 26.98 7.06
N ASN A 235 10.50 26.63 6.34
CA ASN A 235 9.22 27.33 6.49
C ASN A 235 8.45 26.88 7.73
N ALA A 236 8.53 25.59 8.09
CA ALA A 236 7.88 25.05 9.28
C ALA A 236 8.76 25.18 10.54
N HIS A 237 10.01 25.61 10.40
CA HIS A 237 11.04 25.62 11.45
C HIS A 237 11.18 24.27 12.17
N HIS A 238 11.01 23.16 11.44
CA HIS A 238 11.10 21.81 12.02
C HIS A 238 12.42 21.16 11.61
N LEU A 239 13.22 20.78 12.60
CA LEU A 239 14.46 20.04 12.42
C LEU A 239 14.23 18.53 12.64
N TYR A 240 14.60 17.72 11.66
CA TYR A 240 14.57 16.27 11.70
C TYR A 240 16.00 15.74 11.70
N GLU A 241 16.31 14.75 12.53
CA GLU A 241 17.59 14.04 12.54
C GLU A 241 17.38 12.61 12.04
N PHE A 242 18.19 12.14 11.10
CA PHE A 242 18.12 10.80 10.52
C PHE A 242 19.45 10.08 10.79
N PRO A 243 19.55 9.27 11.86
CA PRO A 243 20.77 8.52 12.16
C PRO A 243 20.96 7.38 11.15
N CYS A 244 22.21 7.15 10.74
CA CYS A 244 22.59 6.05 9.85
C CYS A 244 23.67 5.17 10.49
N ASN A 245 24.83 5.75 10.85
CA ASN A 245 25.97 5.08 11.47
C ASN A 245 26.41 3.77 10.79
N ARG A 246 26.40 3.75 9.45
CA ARG A 246 26.61 2.55 8.63
C ARG A 246 27.43 2.85 7.38
N TRP A 247 28.07 1.82 6.84
CA TRP A 247 28.71 1.94 5.52
C TRP A 247 27.69 1.76 4.40
N LEU A 248 27.69 2.72 3.48
CA LEU A 248 27.09 2.64 2.17
C LEU A 248 28.21 2.31 1.18
N ALA A 249 28.47 1.03 0.97
CA ALA A 249 29.58 0.56 0.15
C ALA A 249 29.29 -0.85 -0.36
N LYS A 250 29.85 -1.25 -1.51
CA LYS A 250 29.70 -2.63 -2.02
C LYS A 250 30.61 -3.65 -1.34
N ASN A 251 31.66 -3.18 -0.67
CA ASN A 251 32.74 -3.97 -0.10
C ASN A 251 32.80 -3.91 1.43
N GLU A 252 31.93 -3.12 2.08
CA GLU A 252 31.89 -2.98 3.55
C GLU A 252 30.47 -3.18 4.10
N ASP A 253 30.40 -3.47 5.41
CA ASP A 253 29.15 -3.66 6.18
C ASP A 253 28.18 -4.65 5.49
N ASP A 254 26.98 -4.23 5.13
CA ASP A 254 25.95 -5.06 4.49
C ASP A 254 25.99 -5.04 2.95
N LYS A 255 27.01 -4.41 2.36
CA LYS A 255 27.23 -4.29 0.91
C LYS A 255 26.18 -3.46 0.15
N GLN A 256 25.34 -2.69 0.85
CA GLN A 256 24.32 -1.84 0.25
C GLN A 256 24.81 -0.40 0.06
N ILE A 257 24.48 0.23 -1.07
CA ILE A 257 24.85 1.62 -1.43
C ILE A 257 23.73 2.64 -1.23
N SER A 258 22.64 2.22 -0.59
CA SER A 258 21.50 3.05 -0.25
C SER A 258 20.91 2.63 1.10
N ARG A 259 20.17 3.54 1.75
CA ARG A 259 19.44 3.29 2.99
C ARG A 259 18.16 4.10 3.04
N LEU A 260 17.09 3.46 3.50
CA LEU A 260 15.89 4.12 3.95
C LEU A 260 16.07 4.46 5.44
N LEU A 261 16.07 5.75 5.78
CA LEU A 261 16.28 6.23 7.14
C LEU A 261 15.00 6.88 7.66
N PHE A 262 14.77 6.72 8.95
CA PHE A 262 13.62 7.29 9.66
C PHE A 262 14.12 8.38 10.62
N PRO A 263 13.33 9.44 10.85
CA PRO A 263 13.76 10.49 11.75
C PRO A 263 13.84 9.93 13.18
N LYS A 264 14.92 10.26 13.89
CA LYS A 264 15.06 10.07 15.33
C LYS A 264 13.84 10.72 15.97
N THR A 265 13.00 9.91 16.59
CA THR A 265 11.84 10.42 17.32
C THR A 265 12.35 11.36 18.40
N SER A 266 11.72 12.53 18.50
CA SER A 266 12.21 13.69 19.24
C SER A 266 12.45 13.39 20.72
N ASN A 267 13.67 13.00 21.07
CA ASN A 267 14.11 12.88 22.45
C ASN A 267 15.47 13.53 22.73
N ASP A 268 16.11 14.27 21.80
CA ASP A 268 17.44 14.84 22.08
C ASP A 268 17.75 16.28 21.61
N TYR A 269 16.87 16.98 20.90
CA TYR A 269 17.08 18.42 20.66
C TYR A 269 15.77 19.19 20.80
N GLY A 270 15.60 19.86 21.95
CA GLY A 270 14.67 20.97 22.12
C GLY A 270 13.17 20.63 22.22
N LYS A 271 12.71 20.37 23.45
CA LYS A 271 11.32 20.44 23.97
C LYS A 271 10.21 20.90 22.99
N GLN A 272 9.58 19.93 22.32
CA GLN A 272 8.12 19.90 22.16
C GLN A 272 7.65 18.42 22.21
N LEU A 273 6.65 18.13 23.05
CA LEU A 273 6.32 16.79 23.56
C LEU A 273 5.85 15.80 22.47
N VAL A 274 6.61 14.74 22.21
CA VAL A 274 5.99 13.47 21.77
C VAL A 274 5.22 12.92 22.97
N ARG A 275 3.91 12.84 22.82
CA ARG A 275 3.04 12.25 23.83
C ARG A 275 3.36 10.76 23.88
N LYS A 276 4.16 10.35 24.86
CA LYS A 276 4.32 8.94 25.21
C LYS A 276 2.99 8.41 25.73
N ASN A 277 2.76 7.13 25.50
CA ASN A 277 1.61 6.43 26.01
C ASN A 277 2.06 5.15 26.71
N GLN A 278 1.25 4.69 27.65
CA GLN A 278 1.45 3.42 28.31
C GLN A 278 0.48 2.40 27.72
N TYR A 279 1.02 1.25 27.32
CA TYR A 279 0.24 0.13 26.84
C TYR A 279 0.42 -1.05 27.79
N LYS A 280 -0.70 -1.62 28.25
CA LYS A 280 -0.68 -2.86 29.02
C LYS A 280 -0.95 -4.03 28.09
N ILE A 281 0.04 -4.90 27.92
CA ILE A 281 0.00 -6.05 27.02
C ILE A 281 -0.23 -7.31 27.85
N THR A 282 -1.30 -8.05 27.58
CA THR A 282 -1.59 -9.35 28.19
C THR A 282 -1.49 -10.43 27.14
N VAL A 283 -0.53 -11.33 27.29
CA VAL A 283 -0.29 -12.44 26.36
C VAL A 283 -0.90 -13.71 26.94
N TYR A 284 -1.69 -14.44 26.15
CA TYR A 284 -2.25 -15.75 26.52
C TYR A 284 -1.57 -16.85 25.72
N THR A 285 -0.79 -17.69 26.40
CA THR A 285 -0.27 -18.94 25.83
C THR A 285 -1.36 -20.00 25.91
N GLY A 286 -1.61 -20.72 24.81
CA GLY A 286 -2.64 -21.76 24.81
C GLY A 286 -2.27 -22.96 25.68
N ASN A 287 -3.24 -23.82 25.95
CA ASN A 287 -3.13 -24.94 26.90
C ASN A 287 -2.80 -26.29 26.23
N LYS A 288 -2.28 -26.28 25.00
CA LYS A 288 -1.87 -27.50 24.29
C LYS A 288 -0.60 -28.08 24.93
N SER A 289 -0.39 -29.39 24.75
CA SER A 289 0.86 -30.04 25.16
C SER A 289 2.04 -29.40 24.44
N GLY A 290 3.04 -28.92 25.19
CA GLY A 290 4.21 -28.23 24.63
C GLY A 290 3.94 -26.79 24.16
N ALA A 291 2.83 -26.16 24.54
CA ALA A 291 2.46 -24.84 24.06
C ALA A 291 3.35 -23.69 24.56
N GLY A 292 4.10 -23.89 25.65
CA GLY A 292 4.99 -22.87 26.21
C GLY A 292 6.29 -22.73 25.44
N THR A 293 6.99 -21.60 25.62
CA THR A 293 8.24 -21.31 24.93
C THR A 293 9.28 -20.71 25.86
N ASP A 294 10.54 -21.14 25.68
CA ASP A 294 11.71 -20.53 26.32
C ASP A 294 12.39 -19.48 25.40
N ALA A 295 11.81 -19.18 24.23
CA ALA A 295 12.35 -18.23 23.29
C ALA A 295 12.05 -16.78 23.71
N ASP A 296 12.95 -15.85 23.35
CA ASP A 296 12.69 -14.43 23.57
C ASP A 296 11.57 -13.95 22.64
N VAL A 297 10.51 -13.39 23.21
CA VAL A 297 9.34 -12.91 22.49
C VAL A 297 9.41 -11.39 22.31
N PHE A 298 9.11 -10.93 21.10
CA PHE A 298 9.13 -9.52 20.71
C PHE A 298 7.80 -9.11 20.10
N ILE A 299 7.35 -7.89 20.41
CA ILE A 299 6.16 -7.28 19.84
C ILE A 299 6.47 -5.93 19.20
N THR A 300 5.87 -5.66 18.04
CA THR A 300 5.87 -4.35 17.40
C THR A 300 4.43 -3.87 17.24
N LEU A 301 4.17 -2.63 17.66
CA LEU A 301 2.84 -2.01 17.57
C LEU A 301 2.75 -1.11 16.34
N TYR A 302 1.67 -1.27 15.57
CA TYR A 302 1.36 -0.42 14.43
C TYR A 302 0.04 0.31 14.67
N GLY A 303 0.07 1.64 14.60
CA GLY A 303 -1.13 2.45 14.66
C GLY A 303 -1.13 3.57 13.63
N ASN A 304 -2.17 4.39 13.63
CA ASN A 304 -2.35 5.46 12.65
C ASN A 304 -1.46 6.70 12.91
N LEU A 305 -0.83 6.80 14.08
CA LEU A 305 0.04 7.94 14.45
C LEU A 305 1.52 7.56 14.50
N ALA A 306 1.86 6.31 14.84
CA ALA A 306 3.23 5.84 14.92
C ALA A 306 3.32 4.31 14.81
N GLU A 307 4.55 3.84 14.63
CA GLU A 307 4.99 2.45 14.80
C GLU A 307 6.05 2.44 15.91
N THR A 308 6.10 1.36 16.70
CA THR A 308 7.17 1.16 17.70
C THR A 308 8.35 0.41 17.10
N ASP A 309 9.49 0.41 17.76
CA ASP A 309 10.50 -0.63 17.51
C ASP A 309 9.97 -2.00 17.99
N ALA A 310 10.73 -3.06 17.72
CA ALA A 310 10.49 -4.37 18.33
C ALA A 310 10.81 -4.31 19.83
N ILE A 311 9.80 -4.55 20.66
CA ILE A 311 9.89 -4.50 22.12
C ILE A 311 9.91 -5.93 22.64
N GLN A 312 10.98 -6.31 23.35
CA GLN A 312 11.04 -7.60 24.02
C GLN A 312 10.04 -7.65 25.18
N LEU A 313 9.27 -8.72 25.25
CA LEU A 313 8.33 -8.99 26.33
C LEU A 313 8.97 -9.94 27.33
N ASP A 314 9.61 -9.37 28.34
CA ASP A 314 10.25 -10.11 29.43
C ASP A 314 10.06 -9.33 30.74
N ASN A 315 9.57 -10.01 31.78
CA ASN A 315 9.47 -9.42 33.11
C ASN A 315 9.64 -10.41 34.27
N LYS A 316 9.78 -11.71 33.98
CA LYS A 316 9.91 -12.79 34.95
C LYS A 316 10.81 -13.87 34.35
N SER A 317 11.39 -14.70 35.23
CA SER A 317 12.27 -15.78 34.78
C SER A 317 11.59 -16.90 33.97
N ASN A 318 10.26 -16.89 33.82
CA ASN A 318 9.51 -17.95 33.14
C ASN A 318 8.19 -17.41 32.56
N ASN A 319 8.30 -16.54 31.56
CA ASN A 319 7.15 -16.03 30.82
C ASN A 319 6.67 -17.05 29.76
N PHE A 320 5.41 -16.96 29.34
CA PHE A 320 4.82 -17.70 28.22
C PHE A 320 4.61 -19.20 28.42
N GLU A 321 4.44 -19.64 29.67
CA GLU A 321 4.12 -21.03 30.00
C GLU A 321 2.78 -21.54 29.45
N ALA A 322 2.72 -22.84 29.14
CA ALA A 322 1.51 -23.47 28.60
C ALA A 322 0.28 -23.23 29.50
N GLY A 323 -0.79 -22.69 28.92
CA GLY A 323 -2.04 -22.35 29.60
C GLY A 323 -1.95 -21.18 30.58
N LYS A 324 -0.86 -20.40 30.58
CA LYS A 324 -0.69 -19.21 31.42
C LYS A 324 -0.96 -17.91 30.65
N LYS A 325 -1.09 -16.84 31.41
CA LYS A 325 -1.10 -15.47 30.90
C LYS A 325 0.02 -14.66 31.54
N ASP A 326 0.59 -13.76 30.76
CA ASP A 326 1.66 -12.84 31.17
C ASP A 326 1.26 -11.41 30.85
N GLU A 327 1.54 -10.48 31.78
CA GLU A 327 1.15 -9.07 31.66
C GLU A 327 2.39 -8.18 31.68
N PHE A 328 2.52 -7.32 30.68
CA PHE A 328 3.62 -6.39 30.48
C PHE A 328 3.07 -4.96 30.42
N THR A 329 3.83 -3.99 30.93
CA THR A 329 3.51 -2.56 30.75
C THR A 329 4.66 -1.92 30.01
N ILE A 330 4.37 -1.38 28.83
CA ILE A 330 5.37 -0.72 27.98
C ILE A 330 5.04 0.76 27.86
N GLU A 331 6.08 1.60 27.86
CA GLU A 331 5.95 3.03 27.59
C GLU A 331 6.64 3.33 26.26
N CYS A 332 5.85 3.70 25.26
CA CYS A 332 6.33 3.95 23.90
C CYS A 332 5.60 5.16 23.29
N PRO A 333 5.96 5.62 22.08
CA PRO A 333 5.21 6.69 21.42
C PRO A 333 3.72 6.35 21.32
N ALA A 334 2.83 7.34 21.46
CA ALA A 334 1.40 7.13 21.22
C ALA A 334 1.17 6.71 19.76
N VAL A 335 0.93 5.41 19.54
CA VAL A 335 0.68 4.86 18.20
C VAL A 335 -0.71 5.20 17.66
N GLY A 336 -1.60 5.73 18.52
CA GLY A 336 -2.97 6.04 18.18
C GLY A 336 -3.85 4.79 18.13
N VAL A 337 -4.78 4.74 17.18
CA VAL A 337 -5.63 3.56 16.96
C VAL A 337 -4.77 2.42 16.40
N LEU A 338 -4.65 1.33 17.17
CA LEU A 338 -3.92 0.14 16.75
C LEU A 338 -4.62 -0.53 15.55
N ASN A 339 -3.85 -0.81 14.50
CA ASN A 339 -4.34 -1.45 13.28
C ASN A 339 -3.81 -2.89 13.11
N LYS A 340 -2.58 -3.16 13.57
CA LYS A 340 -1.97 -4.50 13.61
C LYS A 340 -0.83 -4.54 14.62
N ILE A 341 -0.38 -5.74 14.96
CA ILE A 341 0.86 -5.98 15.68
C ILE A 341 1.69 -7.01 14.94
N LEU A 342 3.01 -6.96 15.08
CA LEU A 342 3.89 -8.08 14.75
C LEU A 342 4.27 -8.75 16.05
N ILE A 343 3.99 -10.05 16.17
CA ILE A 343 4.50 -10.89 17.27
C ILE A 343 5.55 -11.84 16.69
N ALA A 344 6.69 -11.98 17.36
CA ALA A 344 7.80 -12.81 16.91
C ALA A 344 8.57 -13.42 18.07
N HIS A 345 9.30 -14.51 17.83
CA HIS A 345 10.31 -15.01 18.77
C HIS A 345 11.62 -15.36 18.06
N ASN A 346 12.73 -15.40 18.80
CA ASN A 346 14.07 -15.68 18.24
C ASN A 346 14.35 -17.18 17.98
N ASN A 347 13.44 -18.06 18.41
CA ASN A 347 13.56 -19.51 18.31
C ASN A 347 14.81 -20.07 19.04
N GLU A 348 15.22 -19.43 20.12
CA GLU A 348 16.27 -19.92 21.03
C GLU A 348 15.64 -20.61 22.26
N GLY A 349 16.45 -21.27 23.09
CA GLY A 349 15.97 -21.97 24.29
C GLY A 349 15.53 -23.43 24.04
N PHE A 350 15.10 -24.10 25.12
CA PHE A 350 14.57 -25.46 25.05
C PHE A 350 13.09 -25.39 24.63
N ALA A 351 12.68 -26.24 23.68
CA ALA A 351 11.32 -26.22 23.12
C ALA A 351 10.85 -24.80 22.70
N PRO A 352 11.50 -24.15 21.72
CA PRO A 352 11.20 -22.77 21.32
C PRO A 352 9.84 -22.57 20.64
N GLY A 353 9.15 -23.65 20.27
CA GLY A 353 7.86 -23.58 19.61
C GLY A 353 6.78 -23.08 20.55
N TRP A 354 5.98 -22.12 20.11
CA TRP A 354 5.03 -21.43 20.97
C TRP A 354 3.62 -21.51 20.42
N PHE A 355 2.65 -22.02 21.17
CA PHE A 355 1.25 -21.91 20.78
C PHE A 355 0.62 -20.66 21.41
N LEU A 356 0.51 -19.60 20.62
CA LEU A 356 -0.10 -18.35 21.05
C LEU A 356 -1.62 -18.40 20.84
N ASP A 357 -2.41 -18.21 21.91
CA ASP A 357 -3.88 -18.10 21.84
C ASP A 357 -4.27 -16.69 21.35
N ARG A 358 -4.00 -15.66 22.16
CA ARG A 358 -4.32 -14.27 21.84
C ARG A 358 -3.48 -13.27 22.64
N ILE A 359 -3.48 -12.01 22.22
CA ILE A 359 -2.87 -10.89 22.95
C ILE A 359 -3.92 -9.81 23.18
N LEU A 360 -4.04 -9.29 24.40
CA LEU A 360 -4.82 -8.09 24.70
C LEU A 360 -3.87 -6.91 24.85
N ILE A 361 -4.18 -5.77 24.23
CA ILE A 361 -3.42 -4.53 24.39
C ILE A 361 -4.38 -3.43 24.84
N GLU A 362 -4.19 -2.97 26.07
CA GLU A 362 -4.90 -1.82 26.61
C GLU A 362 -4.08 -0.55 26.37
N ASP A 363 -4.65 0.40 25.64
CA ASP A 363 -4.21 1.80 25.67
C ASP A 363 -4.67 2.41 26.99
N VAL A 364 -3.74 2.58 27.94
CA VAL A 364 -4.05 2.99 29.32
C VAL A 364 -4.65 4.40 29.36
N ASN A 365 -4.22 5.29 28.46
CA ASN A 365 -4.72 6.67 28.42
C ASN A 365 -6.09 6.77 27.72
N ALA A 366 -6.34 5.95 26.70
CA ALA A 366 -7.63 5.91 26.00
C ALA A 366 -8.65 4.98 26.66
N HIS A 367 -8.23 4.16 27.64
CA HIS A 367 -9.02 3.07 28.24
C HIS A 367 -9.62 2.14 27.19
N HIS A 368 -8.91 1.90 26.09
CA HIS A 368 -9.35 1.05 24.99
C HIS A 368 -8.54 -0.24 24.98
N VAL A 369 -9.23 -1.39 24.97
CA VAL A 369 -8.59 -2.72 24.90
C VAL A 369 -8.79 -3.32 23.53
N TYR A 370 -7.70 -3.64 22.87
CA TYR A 370 -7.65 -4.34 21.59
C TYR A 370 -7.34 -5.82 21.86
N GLU A 371 -8.13 -6.73 21.31
CA GLU A 371 -7.84 -8.17 21.35
C GLU A 371 -7.25 -8.62 20.02
N PHE A 372 -6.15 -9.35 20.00
CA PHE A 372 -5.47 -9.86 18.81
C PHE A 372 -5.43 -11.39 18.85
N PRO A 373 -6.38 -12.08 18.21
CA PRO A 373 -6.40 -13.55 18.20
C PRO A 373 -5.27 -14.09 17.32
N CYS A 374 -4.66 -15.19 17.75
CA CYS A 374 -3.62 -15.91 17.00
C CYS A 374 -3.99 -17.37 16.78
N ASN A 375 -4.27 -18.11 17.87
CA ASN A 375 -4.65 -19.53 17.89
C ASN A 375 -3.76 -20.46 17.03
N ARG A 376 -2.45 -20.20 17.00
CA ARG A 376 -1.51 -20.90 16.12
C ARG A 376 -0.18 -21.17 16.78
N TRP A 377 0.54 -22.15 16.22
CA TRP A 377 1.93 -22.38 16.57
C TRP A 377 2.81 -21.38 15.84
N LEU A 378 3.62 -20.65 16.61
CA LEU A 378 4.78 -19.93 16.15
C LEU A 378 5.99 -20.84 16.41
N ALA A 379 6.38 -21.63 15.42
CA ALA A 379 7.42 -22.65 15.56
C ALA A 379 7.97 -23.02 14.18
N LYS A 380 9.22 -23.45 14.07
CA LYS A 380 9.80 -23.91 12.78
C LYS A 380 9.33 -25.28 12.32
N ASN A 381 8.80 -26.08 13.25
CA ASN A 381 8.46 -27.49 13.06
C ASN A 381 6.96 -27.79 13.19
N GLU A 382 6.14 -26.79 13.53
CA GLU A 382 4.68 -26.95 13.68
C GLU A 382 3.90 -25.93 12.84
N ASP A 383 2.62 -26.23 12.62
CA ASP A 383 1.67 -25.43 11.83
C ASP A 383 2.26 -24.96 10.48
N ASP A 384 2.41 -23.65 10.29
CA ASP A 384 2.90 -23.04 9.05
C ASP A 384 4.42 -22.78 9.03
N LYS A 385 5.13 -23.26 10.05
CA LYS A 385 6.59 -23.15 10.21
C LYS A 385 7.09 -21.71 10.40
N GLN A 386 6.21 -20.76 10.74
CA GLN A 386 6.58 -19.37 10.97
C GLN A 386 6.83 -19.10 12.46
N ILE A 387 7.83 -18.27 12.77
CA ILE A 387 8.17 -17.84 14.15
C ILE A 387 7.78 -16.37 14.41
N ALA A 388 7.19 -15.73 13.41
CA ALA A 388 6.76 -14.35 13.44
C ALA A 388 5.49 -14.20 12.60
N ARG A 389 4.57 -13.34 13.04
CA ARG A 389 3.29 -13.14 12.37
C ARG A 389 2.69 -11.77 12.68
N PHE A 390 2.07 -11.16 11.65
CA PHE A 390 1.16 -10.04 11.88
C PHE A 390 -0.18 -10.53 12.44
N LEU A 391 -0.64 -9.93 13.53
CA LEU A 391 -1.98 -10.11 14.08
C LEU A 391 -2.76 -8.80 13.94
N PHE A 392 -4.06 -8.93 13.74
CA PHE A 392 -4.98 -7.80 13.59
C PHE A 392 -5.97 -7.82 14.75
N PRO A 393 -6.44 -6.66 15.22
CA PRO A 393 -7.35 -6.64 16.35
C PRO A 393 -8.67 -7.28 15.92
N LYS A 394 -9.21 -8.18 16.75
CA LYS A 394 -10.58 -8.67 16.71
C LYS A 394 -11.46 -7.44 16.66
N THR A 395 -12.07 -7.26 15.51
CA THR A 395 -12.98 -6.15 15.31
C THR A 395 -14.15 -6.37 16.27
N SER A 396 -14.40 -5.37 17.11
CA SER A 396 -15.25 -5.46 18.28
C SER A 396 -16.67 -5.91 17.93
N ASN A 397 -16.96 -7.20 18.14
CA ASN A 397 -18.30 -7.75 18.18
C ASN A 397 -18.69 -8.34 19.53
N ASP A 398 -17.83 -8.34 20.56
CA ASP A 398 -18.15 -8.97 21.86
C ASP A 398 -17.89 -8.10 23.13
N TYR A 399 -17.66 -6.79 23.00
CA TYR A 399 -17.71 -5.87 24.14
C TYR A 399 -18.70 -4.74 23.85
N GLU A 400 -19.98 -4.97 24.18
CA GLU A 400 -21.03 -3.97 24.02
C GLU A 400 -20.80 -2.75 24.93
N LYS A 401 -20.66 -1.57 24.31
CA LYS A 401 -21.51 -0.37 24.51
C LYS A 401 -21.08 0.84 23.66
N SER A 402 -20.66 0.61 22.42
CA SER A 402 -20.69 1.65 21.38
C SER A 402 -20.83 1.03 19.98
N PRO A 403 -21.63 1.62 19.09
CA PRO A 403 -21.99 1.01 17.82
C PRO A 403 -20.81 1.11 16.85
N VAL A 404 -19.98 0.07 16.78
CA VAL A 404 -19.09 -0.10 15.63
C VAL A 404 -19.97 -0.42 14.43
N ARG A 405 -20.01 0.50 13.47
CA ARG A 405 -20.74 0.31 12.22
C ARG A 405 -20.14 -0.91 11.51
N LYS A 406 -20.83 -2.05 11.57
CA LYS A 406 -20.52 -3.22 10.75
C LYS A 406 -20.62 -2.81 9.28
N ASN A 407 -19.68 -3.30 8.47
CA ASN A 407 -19.77 -3.17 7.03
C ASN A 407 -20.47 -4.39 6.45
N GLN A 408 -21.12 -4.21 5.30
CA GLN A 408 -21.73 -5.29 4.55
C GLN A 408 -20.94 -5.49 3.26
N TYR A 409 -20.48 -6.71 3.03
CA TYR A 409 -19.85 -7.13 1.79
C TYR A 409 -20.78 -8.08 1.05
N LYS A 410 -21.28 -7.67 -0.11
CA LYS A 410 -22.04 -8.54 -1.00
C LYS A 410 -21.08 -9.24 -1.95
N ILE A 411 -20.99 -10.56 -1.82
CA ILE A 411 -20.09 -11.41 -2.61
C ILE A 411 -20.92 -12.17 -3.63
N THR A 412 -20.58 -12.04 -4.90
CA THR A 412 -21.17 -12.80 -6.00
C THR A 412 -20.12 -13.71 -6.61
N VAL A 413 -20.30 -15.01 -6.45
CA VAL A 413 -19.40 -16.03 -6.99
C VAL A 413 -19.95 -16.53 -8.32
N TYR A 414 -19.09 -16.62 -9.34
CA TYR A 414 -19.43 -17.19 -10.64
C TYR A 414 -18.68 -18.52 -10.83
N THR A 415 -19.41 -19.63 -10.81
CA THR A 415 -18.87 -20.93 -11.21
C THR A 415 -18.87 -21.01 -12.73
N GLY A 416 -17.76 -21.47 -13.33
CA GLY A 416 -17.69 -21.59 -14.78
C GLY A 416 -18.61 -22.68 -15.33
N ASN A 417 -18.83 -22.66 -16.65
CA ASN A 417 -19.78 -23.53 -17.33
C ASN A 417 -19.16 -24.81 -17.94
N LYS A 418 -17.95 -25.19 -17.49
CA LYS A 418 -17.30 -26.43 -17.94
C LYS A 418 -18.03 -27.65 -17.39
N SER A 419 -17.90 -28.79 -18.07
CA SER A 419 -18.41 -30.07 -17.57
C SER A 419 -17.76 -30.40 -16.23
N GLY A 420 -18.56 -30.65 -15.19
CA GLY A 420 -18.07 -30.92 -13.84
C GLY A 420 -17.53 -29.69 -13.10
N ALA A 421 -17.83 -28.48 -13.54
CA ALA A 421 -17.31 -27.25 -12.93
C ALA A 421 -17.87 -26.94 -11.53
N GLY A 422 -19.01 -27.52 -11.15
CA GLY A 422 -19.63 -27.32 -9.85
C GLY A 422 -18.96 -28.13 -8.75
N THR A 423 -19.16 -27.72 -7.50
CA THR A 423 -18.53 -28.37 -6.33
C THR A 423 -19.53 -28.67 -5.22
N ASP A 424 -19.36 -29.82 -4.59
CA ASP A 424 -20.06 -30.20 -3.35
C ASP A 424 -19.28 -29.80 -2.09
N ALA A 425 -18.09 -29.21 -2.24
CA ALA A 425 -17.21 -28.87 -1.13
C ALA A 425 -17.63 -27.55 -0.47
N ASP A 426 -17.38 -27.42 0.83
CA ASP A 426 -17.59 -26.14 1.53
C ASP A 426 -16.56 -25.12 1.05
N VAL A 427 -17.03 -23.96 0.60
CA VAL A 427 -16.21 -22.88 0.07
C VAL A 427 -16.03 -21.78 1.13
N PHE A 428 -14.81 -21.28 1.27
CA PHE A 428 -14.42 -20.27 2.24
C PHE A 428 -13.71 -19.10 1.56
N ILE A 429 -14.01 -17.87 1.99
CA ILE A 429 -13.33 -16.66 1.54
C ILE A 429 -12.69 -15.90 2.70
N THR A 430 -11.49 -15.38 2.47
CA THR A 430 -10.82 -14.42 3.38
C THR A 430 -10.61 -13.12 2.63
N LEU A 431 -11.04 -12.00 3.22
CA LEU A 431 -10.88 -10.66 2.67
C LEU A 431 -9.64 -9.98 3.25
N TYR A 432 -8.82 -9.39 2.39
CA TYR A 432 -7.68 -8.57 2.78
C TYR A 432 -7.92 -7.15 2.24
N GLY A 433 -7.78 -6.16 3.12
CA GLY A 433 -7.79 -4.76 2.72
C GLY A 433 -6.72 -3.95 3.44
N ASN A 434 -6.68 -2.65 3.19
CA ASN A 434 -5.68 -1.76 3.78
C ASN A 434 -5.95 -1.41 5.26
N LEU A 435 -7.15 -1.67 5.77
CA LEU A 435 -7.53 -1.39 7.16
C LEU A 435 -7.63 -2.65 8.01
N ALA A 436 -8.03 -3.79 7.44
CA ALA A 436 -8.14 -5.04 8.16
C ALA A 436 -8.09 -6.27 7.24
N GLN A 437 -8.08 -7.45 7.87
CA GLN A 437 -8.30 -8.75 7.24
C GLN A 437 -9.43 -9.47 7.99
N THR A 438 -10.24 -10.25 7.28
CA THR A 438 -11.21 -11.15 7.94
C THR A 438 -10.57 -12.49 8.30
N ASP A 439 -11.28 -13.28 9.11
CA ASP A 439 -11.07 -14.73 9.15
C ASP A 439 -11.57 -15.39 7.86
N ALA A 440 -11.38 -16.71 7.74
CA ALA A 440 -11.99 -17.50 6.68
C ALA A 440 -13.50 -17.62 6.94
N ILE A 441 -14.30 -17.11 6.01
CA ILE A 441 -15.76 -17.07 6.12
C ILE A 441 -16.34 -18.07 5.13
N GLN A 442 -17.12 -19.03 5.63
CA GLN A 442 -17.82 -19.97 4.79
C GLN A 442 -18.89 -19.25 3.97
N LEU A 443 -18.91 -19.52 2.66
CA LEU A 443 -19.91 -19.01 1.74
C LEU A 443 -21.02 -20.03 1.60
N ASP A 444 -22.09 -19.83 2.37
CA ASP A 444 -23.30 -20.66 2.34
C ASP A 444 -24.53 -19.75 2.46
N ASN A 445 -25.51 -19.92 1.56
CA ASN A 445 -26.79 -19.21 1.62
C ASN A 445 -27.99 -20.17 1.78
N LYS A 446 -27.75 -21.41 2.22
CA LYS A 446 -28.70 -22.50 2.45
C LYS A 446 -29.44 -22.97 1.20
N ASN A 447 -28.91 -22.66 0.02
CA ASN A 447 -29.37 -23.22 -1.25
C ASN A 447 -28.34 -24.23 -1.77
N ASN A 448 -28.62 -24.82 -2.93
CA ASN A 448 -27.62 -25.60 -3.64
C ASN A 448 -26.65 -24.66 -4.36
N ASN A 449 -25.52 -24.36 -3.71
CA ASN A 449 -24.54 -23.35 -4.14
C ASN A 449 -23.46 -23.92 -5.08
N PHE A 450 -22.83 -23.04 -5.85
CA PHE A 450 -21.63 -23.30 -6.67
C PHE A 450 -21.82 -24.28 -7.83
N GLU A 451 -23.06 -24.43 -8.32
CA GLU A 451 -23.38 -25.28 -9.46
C GLU A 451 -22.77 -24.80 -10.79
N ALA A 452 -22.46 -25.75 -11.68
CA ALA A 452 -21.82 -25.44 -12.97
C ALA A 452 -22.62 -24.40 -13.78
N GLY A 453 -21.94 -23.31 -14.17
CA GLY A 453 -22.52 -22.19 -14.93
C GLY A 453 -23.50 -21.31 -14.14
N LYS A 454 -23.61 -21.48 -12.82
CA LYS A 454 -24.45 -20.65 -11.96
C LYS A 454 -23.65 -19.53 -11.29
N LYS A 455 -24.40 -18.57 -10.75
CA LYS A 455 -23.89 -17.56 -9.84
C LYS A 455 -24.59 -17.66 -8.50
N ASP A 456 -23.86 -17.39 -7.44
CA ASP A 456 -24.34 -17.43 -6.06
C ASP A 456 -24.00 -16.13 -5.34
N GLU A 457 -24.93 -15.62 -4.53
CA GLU A 457 -24.78 -14.36 -3.81
C GLU A 457 -24.79 -14.60 -2.30
N PHE A 458 -23.87 -13.94 -1.60
CA PHE A 458 -23.67 -14.02 -0.16
C PHE A 458 -23.53 -12.61 0.42
N ILE A 459 -24.05 -12.38 1.62
CA ILE A 459 -23.86 -11.13 2.36
C ILE A 459 -23.06 -11.45 3.61
N ILE A 460 -21.90 -10.83 3.73
CA ILE A 460 -21.05 -10.93 4.91
C ILE A 460 -21.14 -9.63 5.70
N GLU A 461 -21.44 -9.75 6.99
CA GLU A 461 -21.32 -8.63 7.92
C GLU A 461 -20.03 -8.74 8.71
N CYS A 462 -19.07 -7.90 8.37
CA CYS A 462 -17.83 -7.76 9.13
C CYS A 462 -17.39 -6.30 9.18
N PRO A 463 -16.58 -5.89 10.16
CA PRO A 463 -16.05 -4.54 10.19
C PRO A 463 -15.20 -4.24 8.95
N THR A 464 -15.15 -2.97 8.55
CA THR A 464 -14.58 -2.61 7.24
C THR A 464 -13.12 -3.06 7.11
N VAL A 465 -12.81 -3.77 6.03
CA VAL A 465 -11.42 -4.07 5.64
C VAL A 465 -10.79 -2.91 4.88
N GLY A 466 -11.54 -1.84 4.61
CA GLY A 466 -11.12 -0.71 3.79
C GLY A 466 -11.11 -1.05 2.30
N ILE A 467 -10.13 -0.53 1.57
CA ILE A 467 -9.90 -0.86 0.16
C ILE A 467 -9.39 -2.30 0.08
N LEU A 468 -10.21 -3.18 -0.50
CA LEU A 468 -9.83 -4.57 -0.78
C LEU A 468 -8.64 -4.62 -1.74
N ASN A 469 -7.59 -5.32 -1.33
CA ASN A 469 -6.34 -5.45 -2.09
C ASN A 469 -6.09 -6.88 -2.57
N LYS A 470 -6.60 -7.90 -1.87
CA LYS A 470 -6.62 -9.30 -2.32
C LYS A 470 -7.68 -10.12 -1.57
N ILE A 471 -7.99 -11.31 -2.06
CA ILE A 471 -8.82 -12.32 -1.38
C ILE A 471 -8.14 -13.69 -1.44
N LEU A 472 -8.38 -14.53 -0.44
CA LEU A 472 -8.08 -15.95 -0.50
C LEU A 472 -9.41 -16.70 -0.64
N ILE A 473 -9.57 -17.48 -1.70
CA ILE A 473 -10.70 -18.38 -1.90
C ILE A 473 -10.22 -19.82 -1.80
N ALA A 474 -10.91 -20.67 -1.05
CA ALA A 474 -10.53 -22.06 -0.83
C ALA A 474 -11.76 -22.95 -0.65
N HIS A 475 -11.60 -24.27 -0.80
CA HIS A 475 -12.61 -25.26 -0.41
C HIS A 475 -12.01 -26.41 0.40
N ASN A 476 -12.84 -27.12 1.17
CA ASN A 476 -12.37 -28.22 2.05
C ASN A 476 -12.11 -29.54 1.31
N ASN A 477 -12.43 -29.63 0.02
CA ASN A 477 -12.28 -30.84 -0.81
C ASN A 477 -13.13 -32.04 -0.32
N GLU A 478 -14.23 -31.79 0.37
CA GLU A 478 -15.20 -32.81 0.77
C GLU A 478 -16.33 -32.95 -0.27
N GLY A 479 -17.14 -34.00 -0.19
CA GLY A 479 -18.28 -34.25 -1.10
C GLY A 479 -17.98 -35.22 -2.26
N LEU A 480 -18.97 -35.47 -3.11
CA LEU A 480 -18.88 -36.46 -4.20
C LEU A 480 -18.07 -35.92 -5.38
N ALA A 481 -18.21 -34.63 -5.69
CA ALA A 481 -17.46 -33.91 -6.70
C ALA A 481 -16.85 -32.63 -6.11
N PRO A 482 -15.70 -32.70 -5.41
CA PRO A 482 -15.11 -31.54 -4.74
C PRO A 482 -14.39 -30.56 -5.68
N GLY A 483 -14.04 -30.99 -6.90
CA GLY A 483 -13.31 -30.17 -7.86
C GLY A 483 -14.16 -29.01 -8.37
N TRP A 484 -13.62 -27.80 -8.35
CA TRP A 484 -14.39 -26.59 -8.64
C TRP A 484 -13.73 -25.73 -9.72
N PHE A 485 -14.43 -25.39 -10.80
CA PHE A 485 -13.92 -24.41 -11.75
C PHE A 485 -14.49 -23.02 -11.45
N LEU A 486 -13.69 -22.19 -10.79
CA LEU A 486 -14.07 -20.82 -10.44
C LEU A 486 -13.75 -19.85 -11.60
N ASP A 487 -14.76 -19.17 -12.15
CA ASP A 487 -14.58 -18.11 -13.15
C ASP A 487 -14.09 -16.82 -12.50
N ARG A 488 -14.92 -16.19 -11.65
CA ARG A 488 -14.59 -14.95 -10.95
C ARG A 488 -15.45 -14.73 -9.71
N ILE A 489 -15.01 -13.82 -8.85
CA ILE A 489 -15.77 -13.33 -7.70
C ILE A 489 -15.97 -11.83 -7.84
N LEU A 490 -17.19 -11.33 -7.67
CA LEU A 490 -17.46 -9.90 -7.49
C LEU A 490 -17.69 -9.63 -6.01
N ILE A 491 -17.09 -8.57 -5.48
CA ILE A 491 -17.32 -8.12 -4.10
C ILE A 491 -17.74 -6.67 -4.14
N GLU A 492 -18.92 -6.37 -3.61
CA GLU A 492 -19.40 -5.02 -3.37
C GLU A 492 -19.26 -4.70 -1.87
N ASP A 493 -18.50 -3.65 -1.55
CA ASP A 493 -18.58 -2.99 -0.26
C ASP A 493 -19.88 -2.15 -0.28
N VAL A 494 -20.93 -2.65 0.39
CA VAL A 494 -22.29 -2.10 0.29
C VAL A 494 -22.36 -0.68 0.84
N ASN A 495 -21.57 -0.34 1.86
CA ASN A 495 -21.57 1.00 2.44
C ASN A 495 -20.71 1.99 1.64
N ALA A 496 -19.60 1.53 1.05
CA ALA A 496 -18.74 2.38 0.21
C ALA A 496 -19.19 2.41 -1.27
N HIS A 497 -20.12 1.56 -1.67
CA HIS A 497 -20.52 1.29 -3.07
C HIS A 497 -19.34 1.02 -4.01
N HIS A 498 -18.27 0.43 -3.48
CA HIS A 498 -17.10 0.01 -4.26
C HIS A 498 -17.27 -1.44 -4.71
N MET A 499 -17.06 -1.69 -6.00
CA MET A 499 -17.08 -3.04 -6.57
C MET A 499 -15.67 -3.48 -6.96
N TYR A 500 -15.36 -4.73 -6.63
CA TYR A 500 -14.10 -5.40 -6.95
C TYR A 500 -14.42 -6.67 -7.74
N GLU A 501 -13.74 -6.88 -8.87
CA GLU A 501 -13.81 -8.14 -9.63
C GLU A 501 -12.52 -8.92 -9.41
N PHE A 502 -12.58 -10.16 -8.98
CA PHE A 502 -11.43 -11.05 -8.77
C PHE A 502 -11.49 -12.20 -9.78
N PRO A 503 -10.80 -12.10 -10.92
CA PRO A 503 -10.78 -13.15 -11.93
C PRO A 503 -9.95 -14.34 -11.44
N CYS A 504 -10.44 -15.55 -11.68
CA CYS A 504 -9.75 -16.80 -11.35
C CYS A 504 -9.55 -17.66 -12.61
N ASN A 505 -10.64 -18.05 -13.28
CA ASN A 505 -10.66 -18.88 -14.50
C ASN A 505 -9.81 -20.17 -14.41
N ARG A 506 -9.80 -20.82 -13.25
CA ARG A 506 -8.98 -22.02 -12.98
C ARG A 506 -9.71 -23.05 -12.15
N TRP A 507 -9.25 -24.30 -12.22
CA TRP A 507 -9.73 -25.36 -11.35
C TRP A 507 -9.12 -25.24 -9.96
N LEU A 508 -9.93 -25.34 -8.93
CA LEU A 508 -9.54 -25.59 -7.56
C LEU A 508 -9.89 -27.06 -7.30
N ALA A 509 -8.93 -27.95 -7.46
CA ALA A 509 -9.14 -29.40 -7.39
C ALA A 509 -7.80 -30.11 -7.17
N LYS A 510 -7.78 -31.23 -6.44
CA LYS A 510 -6.54 -32.01 -6.24
C LYS A 510 -6.11 -32.82 -7.46
N ASN A 511 -7.04 -33.07 -8.39
CA ASN A 511 -6.85 -33.94 -9.56
C ASN A 511 -6.83 -33.18 -10.89
N GLU A 512 -7.03 -31.86 -10.89
CA GLU A 512 -7.03 -31.02 -12.10
C GLU A 512 -6.09 -29.82 -11.96
N ASP A 513 -5.74 -29.22 -13.12
CA ASP A 513 -4.93 -28.00 -13.23
C ASP A 513 -3.61 -28.08 -12.43
N ASP A 514 -3.39 -27.18 -11.46
CA ASP A 514 -2.18 -27.15 -10.62
C ASP A 514 -2.32 -27.93 -9.30
N LYS A 515 -3.38 -28.72 -9.15
CA LYS A 515 -3.69 -29.55 -7.98
C LYS A 515 -3.93 -28.77 -6.69
N GLN A 516 -4.16 -27.45 -6.77
CA GLN A 516 -4.44 -26.60 -5.62
C GLN A 516 -5.95 -26.48 -5.38
N ILE A 517 -6.34 -26.40 -4.10
CA ILE A 517 -7.75 -26.23 -3.65
C ILE A 517 -8.01 -24.83 -3.07
N ALA A 518 -7.02 -23.95 -3.15
CA ALA A 518 -7.06 -22.58 -2.65
C ALA A 518 -6.31 -21.66 -3.61
N ARG A 519 -6.75 -20.40 -3.73
CA ARG A 519 -6.12 -19.40 -4.58
C ARG A 519 -6.17 -18.01 -3.93
N LEU A 520 -5.04 -17.34 -3.96
CA LEU A 520 -4.95 -15.92 -3.67
C LEU A 520 -5.30 -15.14 -4.96
N LEU A 521 -6.35 -14.33 -4.92
CA LEU A 521 -6.83 -13.55 -6.06
C LEU A 521 -6.67 -12.06 -5.78
N PHE A 522 -6.33 -11.31 -6.82
CA PHE A 522 -6.18 -9.86 -6.78
C PHE A 522 -7.31 -9.21 -7.58
N PRO A 523 -7.77 -8.02 -7.17
CA PRO A 523 -8.84 -7.35 -7.89
C PRO A 523 -8.33 -6.93 -9.27
N LYS A 524 -9.14 -7.19 -10.28
CA LYS A 524 -8.98 -6.70 -11.64
C LYS A 524 -8.90 -5.20 -11.57
N THR A 525 -7.74 -4.65 -11.91
CA THR A 525 -7.65 -3.24 -12.28
C THR A 525 -8.57 -3.01 -13.46
N SER A 526 -9.21 -1.85 -13.56
CA SER A 526 -10.40 -1.59 -14.38
C SER A 526 -10.23 -1.70 -15.91
N THR A 527 -9.30 -2.50 -16.43
CA THR A 527 -9.12 -2.78 -17.85
C THR A 527 -9.01 -4.29 -18.09
N GLY A 528 -10.14 -4.92 -18.41
CA GLY A 528 -10.14 -6.22 -19.07
C GLY A 528 -9.74 -6.04 -20.54
N HIS A 529 -8.45 -6.07 -20.83
CA HIS A 529 -7.84 -6.50 -22.10
C HIS A 529 -6.37 -6.83 -21.78
N GLU A 530 -5.82 -7.80 -22.51
CA GLU A 530 -4.52 -8.48 -22.37
C GLU A 530 -3.47 -7.79 -21.48
N LYS A 531 -2.81 -8.61 -20.63
CA LYS A 531 -1.64 -8.21 -19.80
C LYS A 531 -0.89 -7.08 -20.51
N PRO A 532 -0.87 -5.84 -19.97
CA PRO A 532 0.09 -4.84 -20.42
C PRO A 532 1.45 -5.52 -20.35
N PRO A 533 2.39 -5.24 -21.28
CA PRO A 533 3.70 -5.87 -21.23
C PRO A 533 4.24 -5.58 -19.83
N VAL A 534 4.26 -6.63 -19.02
CA VAL A 534 4.77 -6.53 -17.67
C VAL A 534 6.19 -6.05 -17.89
N ARG A 535 6.54 -4.89 -17.34
CA ARG A 535 7.91 -4.42 -17.38
C ARG A 535 8.72 -5.48 -16.65
N LYS A 536 9.31 -6.40 -17.42
CA LYS A 536 10.09 -7.49 -16.87
C LYS A 536 11.32 -6.84 -16.28
N ASN A 537 11.43 -6.91 -14.97
CA ASN A 537 12.66 -6.52 -14.31
C ASN A 537 13.62 -7.70 -14.44
N GLN A 538 14.87 -7.41 -14.77
CA GLN A 538 15.94 -8.39 -14.69
C GLN A 538 16.43 -8.43 -13.25
N TYR A 539 16.23 -9.57 -12.59
CA TYR A 539 16.78 -9.84 -11.28
C TYR A 539 18.03 -10.70 -11.45
N LYS A 540 19.13 -10.26 -10.85
CA LYS A 540 20.35 -11.05 -10.73
C LYS A 540 20.30 -11.80 -9.41
N ILE A 541 20.15 -13.10 -9.48
CA ILE A 541 20.16 -14.00 -8.32
C ILE A 541 21.57 -14.59 -8.21
N THR A 542 22.11 -14.59 -7.00
CA THR A 542 23.39 -15.23 -6.69
C THR A 542 23.16 -16.24 -5.59
N VAL A 543 23.47 -17.51 -5.88
CA VAL A 543 23.37 -18.61 -4.91
C VAL A 543 24.77 -19.02 -4.47
N TYR A 544 24.94 -19.19 -3.16
CA TYR A 544 26.18 -19.67 -2.55
C TYR A 544 25.91 -21.01 -1.90
N THR A 545 26.48 -22.08 -2.46
CA THR A 545 26.32 -23.42 -1.92
C THR A 545 27.35 -23.65 -0.81
N GLY A 546 26.91 -24.22 0.32
CA GLY A 546 27.78 -24.51 1.45
C GLY A 546 29.00 -25.34 1.06
N ASN A 547 30.10 -25.20 1.79
CA ASN A 547 31.36 -25.90 1.54
C ASN A 547 31.51 -27.21 2.33
N LYS A 548 30.43 -27.69 2.98
CA LYS A 548 30.43 -28.97 3.69
C LYS A 548 30.28 -30.12 2.70
N SER A 549 30.84 -31.29 3.04
CA SER A 549 30.66 -32.51 2.24
C SER A 549 29.17 -32.81 2.06
N GLY A 550 28.73 -33.03 0.82
CA GLY A 550 27.32 -33.27 0.47
C GLY A 550 26.41 -32.04 0.47
N ALA A 551 26.96 -30.82 0.56
CA ALA A 551 26.16 -29.59 0.54
C ALA A 551 25.66 -29.19 -0.87
N GLY A 552 26.14 -29.83 -1.93
CA GLY A 552 25.64 -29.63 -3.29
C GLY A 552 24.39 -30.45 -3.59
N THR A 553 23.71 -30.15 -4.69
CA THR A 553 22.49 -30.88 -5.11
C THR A 553 22.39 -31.02 -6.62
N ASP A 554 21.94 -32.19 -7.07
CA ASP A 554 21.57 -32.48 -8.46
C ASP A 554 20.05 -32.27 -8.72
N ALA A 555 19.31 -31.82 -7.71
CA ALA A 555 17.87 -31.59 -7.81
C ALA A 555 17.56 -30.27 -8.50
N ASP A 556 16.38 -30.18 -9.12
CA ASP A 556 15.87 -28.92 -9.65
C ASP A 556 15.62 -27.92 -8.51
N VAL A 557 16.37 -26.81 -8.52
CA VAL A 557 16.23 -25.73 -7.53
C VAL A 557 15.33 -24.65 -8.09
N PHE A 558 14.34 -24.21 -7.32
CA PHE A 558 13.38 -23.17 -7.71
C PHE A 558 13.44 -21.99 -6.73
N ILE A 559 13.09 -20.81 -7.22
CA ILE A 559 12.94 -19.59 -6.42
C ILE A 559 11.59 -18.93 -6.71
N THR A 560 10.97 -18.40 -5.65
CA THR A 560 9.80 -17.52 -5.76
C THR A 560 10.17 -16.16 -5.20
N LEU A 561 9.94 -15.09 -5.95
CA LEU A 561 10.11 -13.73 -5.46
C LEU A 561 8.78 -13.18 -4.95
N TYR A 562 8.83 -12.49 -3.82
CA TYR A 562 7.68 -11.83 -3.20
C TYR A 562 7.93 -10.32 -3.17
N GLY A 563 6.91 -9.52 -3.49
CA GLY A 563 6.96 -8.08 -3.30
C GLY A 563 5.58 -7.46 -3.08
N ASN A 564 5.55 -6.12 -3.06
CA ASN A 564 4.36 -5.36 -2.66
C ASN A 564 3.26 -5.33 -3.73
N LEU A 565 3.57 -5.71 -4.97
CA LEU A 565 2.67 -5.66 -6.12
C LEU A 565 2.30 -7.05 -6.64
N ALA A 566 3.19 -8.05 -6.50
CA ALA A 566 2.95 -9.42 -6.94
C ALA A 566 3.88 -10.45 -6.26
N GLU A 567 3.61 -11.73 -6.51
CA GLU A 567 4.56 -12.85 -6.33
C GLU A 567 4.83 -13.51 -7.69
N THR A 568 6.02 -14.10 -7.88
CA THR A 568 6.31 -14.89 -9.10
C THR A 568 5.80 -16.32 -8.94
N ASP A 569 5.48 -16.99 -10.04
CA ASP A 569 5.48 -18.46 -10.06
C ASP A 569 6.88 -18.97 -9.65
N PRO A 570 7.03 -20.22 -9.14
CA PRO A 570 8.34 -20.81 -8.90
C PRO A 570 9.17 -20.82 -10.18
N ILE A 571 10.31 -20.12 -10.16
CA ILE A 571 11.24 -20.01 -11.29
C ILE A 571 12.37 -21.00 -11.04
N GLN A 572 12.58 -21.93 -11.96
CA GLN A 572 13.72 -22.83 -11.89
C GLN A 572 15.03 -22.06 -12.10
N LEU A 573 15.99 -22.28 -11.22
CA LEU A 573 17.33 -21.71 -11.32
C LEU A 573 18.22 -22.71 -12.06
N ASP A 574 18.25 -22.59 -13.38
CA ASP A 574 19.15 -23.38 -14.24
C ASP A 574 19.73 -22.51 -15.36
N ASN A 575 21.05 -22.61 -15.55
CA ASN A 575 21.80 -21.93 -16.59
C ASN A 575 22.56 -22.91 -17.52
N LYS A 576 22.24 -24.21 -17.48
CA LYS A 576 22.88 -25.30 -18.26
C LYS A 576 24.34 -25.58 -17.91
N SER A 577 24.76 -25.23 -16.70
CA SER A 577 26.04 -25.65 -16.11
C SER A 577 25.79 -26.49 -14.86
N ASN A 578 26.83 -27.12 -14.30
CA ASN A 578 26.74 -27.92 -13.08
C ASN A 578 26.54 -26.99 -11.88
N ASN A 579 25.28 -26.55 -11.68
CA ASN A 579 24.85 -25.58 -10.69
C ASN A 579 24.74 -26.21 -9.30
N PHE A 580 24.84 -25.39 -8.26
CA PHE A 580 24.66 -25.79 -6.86
C PHE A 580 25.71 -26.78 -6.35
N GLU A 581 26.92 -26.66 -6.86
CA GLU A 581 28.07 -27.46 -6.43
C GLU A 581 28.64 -26.98 -5.09
N ALA A 582 29.11 -27.92 -4.25
CA ALA A 582 29.60 -27.58 -2.92
C ALA A 582 30.74 -26.54 -2.98
N GLY A 583 30.58 -25.43 -2.24
CA GLY A 583 31.53 -24.31 -2.21
C GLY A 583 31.57 -23.44 -3.47
N LYS A 584 30.61 -23.58 -4.40
CA LYS A 584 30.50 -22.75 -5.60
C LYS A 584 29.52 -21.59 -5.42
N LYS A 585 29.67 -20.61 -6.32
CA LYS A 585 28.81 -19.45 -6.48
C LYS A 585 28.20 -19.52 -7.87
N ASP A 586 26.88 -19.59 -7.93
CA ASP A 586 26.13 -19.64 -9.18
C ASP A 586 25.33 -18.34 -9.36
N GLU A 587 25.36 -17.78 -10.56
CA GLU A 587 24.63 -16.56 -10.90
C GLU A 587 23.56 -16.86 -11.94
N PHE A 588 22.34 -16.40 -11.66
CA PHE A 588 21.18 -16.55 -12.53
C PHE A 588 20.62 -15.18 -12.84
N THR A 589 20.20 -14.97 -14.08
CA THR A 589 19.43 -13.77 -14.46
C THR A 589 18.03 -14.23 -14.78
N ILE A 590 17.05 -13.76 -14.02
CA ILE A 590 15.64 -14.08 -14.24
C ILE A 590 14.89 -12.83 -14.69
N GLU A 591 14.02 -13.00 -15.67
CA GLU A 591 13.13 -11.95 -16.15
C GLU A 591 11.72 -12.24 -15.69
N CYS A 592 11.26 -11.50 -14.69
CA CYS A 592 9.94 -11.69 -14.12
C CYS A 592 9.27 -10.32 -13.87
N PRO A 593 7.95 -10.31 -13.60
CA PRO A 593 7.23 -9.10 -13.23
C PRO A 593 7.91 -8.30 -12.13
N ALA A 594 7.66 -6.98 -12.09
CA ALA A 594 7.91 -6.21 -10.89
C ALA A 594 7.06 -6.79 -9.76
N VAL A 595 7.69 -7.56 -8.86
CA VAL A 595 7.10 -8.08 -7.63
C VAL A 595 7.04 -7.03 -6.55
#